data_AF-A0A6N8X778-F1
#
_entry.id   AF-A0A6N8X778-F1
#
_cell.length_a   1.000
_cell.length_b   1.000
_cell.length_c   1.000
_cell.angle_alpha   90.00
_cell.angle_beta   90.00
_cell.angle_gamma   90.00
#
_symmetry.space_group_name_H-M   'P 1'
#
loop_
_entity.id
_entity.type
_entity.pdbx_description
1 polymer ?
#
loop_
_entity_poly.entity_id
_entity_poly.type
_entity_poly.pdbx_seq_one_letter_code
_entity_poly.pdbx_strand_id
1 'polypeptide(L)'
;MANPSGTTQDLRFQADETPSYPVSFGLAFQYILLNIAGIVITVAIVVRAGGEGELYLAWAAFAALIVCGITTLIQAKPIGGRIGAGYILLMGTSGVFIAVSVAALQRGGPALLATLIVASSLFQFLISSRLSLLRRFITPTVAGTVIMLIAVTVMPIGFDLSFLAPEGAPRGAAPLTALATMAVTVVIVLRARG
;
A
#
# COMPACT_ATOMS: atom_id res chain seq x y z
N MET A 1 15.68 -43.28 3.54
CA MET A 1 14.46 -42.79 4.22
C MET A 1 14.73 -41.34 4.61
N ALA A 2 14.10 -40.29 4.11
CA ALA A 2 13.13 -40.06 3.05
C ALA A 2 13.52 -38.71 2.43
N ASN A 3 13.53 -38.61 1.10
CA ASN A 3 13.77 -37.37 0.37
C ASN A 3 12.50 -36.52 0.49
N PRO A 4 12.51 -35.31 1.07
CA PRO A 4 11.34 -34.45 1.05
C PRO A 4 11.11 -34.04 -0.40
N SER A 5 10.03 -34.57 -0.99
CA SER A 5 9.54 -34.22 -2.31
C SER A 5 9.32 -32.71 -2.38
N GLY A 6 10.32 -32.01 -2.92
CA GLY A 6 10.23 -30.59 -3.24
C GLY A 6 9.15 -30.41 -4.28
N THR A 7 8.09 -29.70 -3.92
CA THR A 7 7.25 -29.00 -4.89
C THR A 7 8.17 -28.02 -5.60
N THR A 8 8.70 -28.37 -6.76
CA THR A 8 9.43 -27.44 -7.63
C THR A 8 8.42 -26.36 -8.02
N GLN A 9 8.34 -25.30 -7.23
CA GLN A 9 7.71 -24.07 -7.68
C GLN A 9 8.49 -23.63 -8.91
N ASP A 10 7.81 -23.57 -10.04
CA ASP A 10 8.37 -23.17 -11.33
C ASP A 10 8.67 -21.65 -11.29
N LEU A 11 9.70 -21.30 -10.51
CA LEU A 11 10.17 -19.94 -10.29
C LEU A 11 10.93 -19.50 -11.54
N ARG A 12 10.27 -18.70 -12.37
CA ARG A 12 10.85 -18.19 -13.62
C ARG A 12 12.06 -17.27 -13.41
N PHE A 13 12.12 -16.55 -12.28
CA PHE A 13 13.24 -15.72 -11.87
C PHE A 13 13.39 -15.74 -10.34
N GLN A 14 14.62 -15.81 -9.84
CA GLN A 14 14.91 -15.63 -8.41
C GLN A 14 15.00 -14.15 -8.02
N ALA A 15 14.91 -13.84 -6.72
CA ALA A 15 14.96 -12.46 -6.23
C ALA A 15 16.30 -11.75 -6.51
N ASP A 16 17.39 -12.52 -6.56
CA ASP A 16 18.75 -12.04 -6.84
C ASP A 16 19.09 -12.08 -8.34
N GLU A 17 18.20 -12.63 -9.17
CA GLU A 17 18.41 -12.79 -10.61
C GLU A 17 17.92 -11.54 -11.35
N THR A 18 18.73 -11.03 -12.28
CA THR A 18 18.35 -9.89 -13.13
C THR A 18 17.81 -10.40 -14.47
N PRO A 19 16.50 -10.28 -14.74
CA PRO A 19 15.93 -10.64 -16.04
C PRO A 19 16.50 -9.75 -17.15
N SER A 20 16.28 -10.16 -18.40
CA SER A 20 16.63 -9.33 -19.56
C SER A 20 15.99 -7.93 -19.43
N TYR A 21 16.72 -6.90 -19.85
CA TYR A 21 16.27 -5.50 -19.78
C TYR A 21 14.83 -5.23 -20.23
N PRO A 22 14.31 -5.81 -21.34
CA PRO A 22 12.92 -5.57 -21.74
C PRO A 22 11.90 -6.19 -20.78
N VAL A 23 12.19 -7.36 -20.21
CA VAL A 23 11.33 -8.02 -19.22
C VAL A 23 11.32 -7.20 -17.93
N SER A 24 12.49 -6.80 -17.45
CA SER A 24 12.65 -5.95 -16.26
C SER A 24 11.91 -4.62 -16.40
N PHE A 25 12.00 -3.97 -17.57
CA PHE A 25 11.27 -2.74 -17.84
C PHE A 25 9.75 -2.94 -17.85
N GLY A 26 9.27 -4.00 -18.52
CA GLY A 26 7.85 -4.34 -18.54
C GLY A 26 7.29 -4.64 -17.15
N LEU A 27 8.01 -5.41 -16.34
CA LEU A 27 7.65 -5.68 -14.95
C LEU A 27 7.65 -4.39 -14.13
N ALA A 28 8.70 -3.57 -14.21
CA ALA A 28 8.77 -2.29 -13.49
C ALA A 28 7.60 -1.38 -13.84
N PHE A 29 7.23 -1.29 -15.11
CA PHE A 29 6.08 -0.51 -15.56
C PHE A 29 4.76 -1.04 -14.97
N GLN A 30 4.52 -2.35 -15.02
CA GLN A 30 3.34 -2.96 -14.40
C GLN A 30 3.29 -2.72 -12.89
N TYR A 31 4.43 -2.82 -12.20
CA TYR A 31 4.52 -2.56 -10.77
C TYR A 31 4.17 -1.12 -10.42
N ILE A 32 4.65 -0.15 -11.20
CA ILE A 32 4.32 1.26 -11.02
C ILE A 32 2.81 1.47 -11.19
N LEU A 33 2.23 0.96 -12.27
CA LEU A 33 0.79 1.11 -12.54
C LEU A 33 -0.08 0.52 -11.43
N LEU A 34 0.32 -0.65 -10.89
CA LEU A 34 -0.43 -1.33 -9.84
C LEU A 34 -0.37 -0.58 -8.50
N ASN A 35 0.73 0.11 -8.22
CA ASN A 35 0.96 0.74 -6.92
C ASN A 35 0.45 2.19 -6.84
N ILE A 36 0.63 2.98 -7.91
CA ILE A 36 0.27 4.41 -7.94
C ILE A 36 -1.18 4.62 -7.49
N ALA A 37 -2.12 3.81 -7.99
CA ALA A 37 -3.52 3.92 -7.64
C ALA A 37 -3.74 3.76 -6.13
N GLY A 38 -3.12 2.75 -5.51
CA GLY A 38 -3.22 2.51 -4.07
C GLY A 38 -2.66 3.66 -3.22
N ILE A 39 -1.51 4.22 -3.62
CA ILE A 39 -0.92 5.38 -2.95
C ILE A 39 -1.86 6.58 -3.01
N VAL A 40 -2.27 6.96 -4.22
CA VAL A 40 -3.07 8.16 -4.45
C VAL A 40 -4.44 8.06 -3.80
N ILE A 41 -5.11 6.90 -3.90
CA ILE A 41 -6.42 6.67 -3.26
C ILE A 41 -6.30 6.81 -1.74
N THR A 42 -5.28 6.21 -1.12
CA THR A 42 -5.10 6.29 0.34
C THR A 42 -4.87 7.73 0.80
N VAL A 43 -4.06 8.50 0.07
CA VAL A 43 -3.82 9.93 0.37
C VAL A 43 -5.11 10.73 0.18
N ALA A 44 -5.84 10.50 -0.92
CA ALA A 44 -7.11 11.17 -1.20
C ALA A 44 -8.15 10.90 -0.10
N ILE A 45 -8.25 9.68 0.39
CA ILE A 45 -9.14 9.32 1.51
C ILE A 45 -8.78 10.13 2.75
N VAL A 46 -7.49 10.13 3.15
CA VAL A 46 -7.03 10.82 4.35
C VAL A 46 -7.26 12.34 4.28
N VAL A 47 -6.90 12.95 3.15
CA VAL A 47 -7.00 14.40 2.95
C VAL A 47 -8.46 14.86 2.91
N ARG A 48 -9.31 14.17 2.14
CA ARG A 48 -10.73 14.54 1.99
C ARG A 48 -11.51 14.30 3.28
N ALA A 49 -11.31 13.17 3.95
CA ALA A 49 -11.93 12.91 5.24
C ALA A 49 -11.36 13.79 6.37
N GLY A 50 -10.12 14.26 6.21
CA GLY A 50 -9.48 15.25 7.08
C GLY A 50 -10.02 16.68 6.91
N GLY A 51 -10.82 16.94 5.88
CA GLY A 51 -11.38 18.26 5.59
C GLY A 51 -10.42 19.22 4.88
N GLU A 52 -9.33 18.72 4.31
CA GLU A 52 -8.31 19.51 3.64
C GLU A 52 -8.64 19.71 2.14
N GLY A 53 -8.15 20.81 1.55
CA GLY A 53 -8.46 21.20 0.17
C GLY A 53 -7.65 20.48 -0.92
N GLU A 54 -8.08 20.66 -2.18
CA GLU A 54 -7.45 20.05 -3.37
C GLU A 54 -5.97 20.42 -3.56
N LEU A 55 -5.56 21.63 -3.14
CA LEU A 55 -4.15 22.03 -3.20
C LEU A 55 -3.28 21.16 -2.29
N TYR A 56 -3.76 20.89 -1.06
CA TYR A 56 -3.05 20.01 -0.13
C TYR A 56 -3.08 18.56 -0.61
N LEU A 57 -4.19 18.11 -1.21
CA LEU A 57 -4.29 16.80 -1.83
C LEU A 57 -3.21 16.58 -2.90
N ALA A 58 -3.12 17.50 -3.86
CA ALA A 58 -2.15 17.40 -4.95
C ALA A 58 -0.70 17.38 -4.42
N TRP A 59 -0.40 18.27 -3.47
CA TRP A 59 0.90 18.31 -2.81
C TRP A 59 1.22 17.02 -2.05
N ALA A 60 0.28 16.53 -1.23
CA ALA A 60 0.47 15.34 -0.41
C ALA A 60 0.61 14.07 -1.26
N ALA A 61 -0.18 13.97 -2.34
CA ALA A 61 -0.10 12.86 -3.29
C ALA A 61 1.27 12.84 -3.99
N PHE A 62 1.74 14.00 -4.46
CA PHE A 62 3.05 14.11 -5.08
C PHE A 62 4.18 13.76 -4.10
N ALA A 63 4.14 14.32 -2.88
CA ALA A 63 5.12 14.01 -1.84
C ALA A 63 5.14 12.52 -1.48
N ALA A 64 3.96 11.89 -1.34
CA ALA A 64 3.85 10.48 -1.04
C ALA A 64 4.45 9.61 -2.16
N LEU A 65 4.17 9.92 -3.44
CA LEU A 65 4.72 9.19 -4.58
C LEU A 65 6.27 9.29 -4.63
N ILE A 66 6.82 10.48 -4.41
CA ILE A 66 8.27 10.68 -4.37
C ILE A 66 8.88 9.87 -3.22
N VAL A 67 8.32 9.96 -2.01
CA VAL A 67 8.84 9.22 -0.85
C VAL A 67 8.72 7.70 -1.05
N CYS A 68 7.62 7.21 -1.61
CA CYS A 68 7.46 5.78 -1.92
C CYS A 68 8.47 5.30 -2.97
N GLY A 69 8.75 6.12 -3.99
CA GLY A 69 9.79 5.84 -4.98
C GLY A 69 11.18 5.77 -4.36
N ILE A 70 11.57 6.78 -3.57
CA ILE A 70 12.87 6.83 -2.89
C ILE A 70 13.03 5.65 -1.93
N THR A 71 12.01 5.37 -1.12
CA THR A 71 12.07 4.26 -0.16
C THR A 71 12.12 2.90 -0.86
N THR A 72 11.39 2.70 -1.97
CA THR A 72 11.50 1.49 -2.79
C THR A 72 12.92 1.32 -3.35
N LEU A 73 13.56 2.41 -3.80
CA LEU A 73 14.95 2.38 -4.26
C LEU A 73 15.92 2.03 -3.13
N ILE A 74 15.71 2.55 -1.92
CA ILE A 74 16.52 2.21 -0.74
C ILE A 74 16.38 0.73 -0.38
N GLN A 75 15.17 0.17 -0.49
CA GLN A 75 14.95 -1.24 -0.20
C GLN A 75 15.65 -2.15 -1.23
N ALA A 76 15.56 -1.78 -2.52
CA ALA A 76 16.20 -2.51 -3.62
C ALA A 76 17.72 -2.37 -3.61
N LYS A 77 18.24 -1.18 -3.32
CA LYS A 77 19.68 -0.88 -3.26
C LYS A 77 20.03 -0.39 -1.84
N PRO A 78 20.37 -1.32 -0.93
CA PRO A 78 20.60 -0.97 0.47
C PRO A 78 21.76 0.02 0.63
N ILE A 79 21.53 1.07 1.42
CA ILE A 79 22.53 2.09 1.72
C ILE A 79 23.47 1.54 2.80
N GLY A 80 24.76 1.47 2.47
CA GLY A 80 25.82 1.06 3.40
C GLY A 80 25.65 -0.36 3.96
N GLY A 81 24.89 -1.22 3.28
CA GLY A 81 24.64 -2.62 3.68
C GLY A 81 23.82 -2.79 4.97
N ARG A 82 23.26 -1.71 5.53
CA ARG A 82 22.54 -1.73 6.82
C ARG A 82 21.09 -1.24 6.74
N ILE A 83 20.76 -0.42 5.74
CA ILE A 83 19.42 0.15 5.55
C ILE A 83 18.90 -0.28 4.18
N GLY A 84 17.85 -1.09 4.16
CA GLY A 84 17.31 -1.72 2.96
C GLY A 84 17.38 -3.24 3.01
N ALA A 85 16.52 -3.92 2.26
CA ALA A 85 16.42 -5.38 2.30
C ALA A 85 17.35 -6.10 1.32
N GLY A 86 17.86 -5.40 0.30
CA GLY A 86 18.72 -6.00 -0.74
C GLY A 86 17.95 -6.56 -1.94
N TYR A 87 16.63 -6.43 -1.94
CA TYR A 87 15.75 -6.88 -3.02
C TYR A 87 14.57 -5.91 -3.18
N ILE A 88 13.87 -6.01 -4.32
CA ILE A 88 12.77 -5.11 -4.65
C ILE A 88 11.62 -5.32 -3.65
N LEU A 89 11.51 -4.41 -2.69
CA LEU A 89 10.36 -4.28 -1.82
C LEU A 89 9.63 -2.99 -2.15
N LEU A 90 8.44 -3.15 -2.71
CA LEU A 90 7.56 -2.07 -3.08
C LEU A 90 7.09 -1.34 -1.82
N MET A 91 7.51 -0.09 -1.68
CA MET A 91 7.07 0.77 -0.59
C MET A 91 5.82 1.52 -1.06
N GLY A 92 4.87 1.67 -0.14
CA GLY A 92 3.59 2.32 -0.41
C GLY A 92 3.00 2.88 0.87
N THR A 93 1.80 3.45 0.75
CA THR A 93 1.02 3.89 1.90
C THR A 93 0.29 2.71 2.53
N SER A 94 0.15 2.73 3.85
CA SER A 94 -0.53 1.67 4.59
C SER A 94 -1.90 2.15 5.07
N GLY A 95 -2.95 1.39 4.71
CA GLY A 95 -4.33 1.66 5.12
C GLY A 95 -4.53 1.65 6.64
N VAL A 96 -3.61 1.03 7.39
CA VAL A 96 -3.60 1.00 8.86
C VAL A 96 -3.58 2.40 9.47
N PHE A 97 -2.98 3.37 8.78
CA PHE A 97 -2.84 4.73 9.29
C PHE A 97 -3.98 5.67 8.87
N ILE A 98 -4.97 5.21 8.10
CA ILE A 98 -6.04 6.10 7.58
C ILE A 98 -6.79 6.77 8.73
N ALA A 99 -7.38 5.98 9.64
CA ALA A 99 -8.22 6.52 10.71
C ALA A 99 -7.48 7.49 11.63
N VAL A 100 -6.23 7.17 11.99
CA VAL A 100 -5.41 8.04 12.85
C VAL A 100 -4.93 9.29 12.12
N SER A 101 -4.66 9.21 10.82
CA SER A 101 -4.23 10.38 10.02
C SER A 101 -5.39 11.36 9.80
N VAL A 102 -6.60 10.84 9.55
CA VAL A 102 -7.82 11.65 9.48
C VAL A 102 -8.06 12.36 10.81
N ALA A 103 -7.97 11.64 11.93
CA ALA A 103 -8.12 12.23 13.26
C ALA A 103 -7.07 13.31 13.56
N ALA A 104 -5.82 13.15 13.09
CA ALA A 104 -4.77 14.15 13.25
C ALA A 104 -5.08 15.44 12.45
N LEU A 105 -5.50 15.30 11.19
CA LEU A 105 -5.90 16.45 10.36
C LEU A 105 -7.07 17.20 10.99
N GLN A 106 -8.12 16.50 11.43
CA GLN A 106 -9.29 17.14 12.03
C GLN A 106 -8.98 17.87 13.35
N ARG A 107 -7.99 17.42 14.12
CA ARG A 107 -7.65 18.00 15.44
C ARG A 107 -6.61 19.11 15.38
N GLY A 108 -5.68 19.04 14.44
CA GLY A 108 -4.53 19.95 14.40
C GLY A 108 -3.95 20.19 13.02
N GLY A 109 -4.69 19.84 11.97
CA GLY A 109 -4.34 20.10 10.58
C GLY A 109 -3.06 19.40 10.11
N PRO A 110 -2.50 19.85 8.98
CA PRO A 110 -1.33 19.24 8.35
C PRO A 110 -0.08 19.24 9.23
N ALA A 111 0.06 20.25 10.10
CA ALA A 111 1.19 20.37 11.02
C ALA A 111 1.17 19.25 12.08
N LEU A 112 0.01 18.96 12.66
CA LEU A 112 -0.12 17.84 13.62
C LEU A 112 0.11 16.50 12.93
N LEU A 113 -0.42 16.32 11.72
CA LEU A 113 -0.17 15.11 10.94
C LEU A 113 1.34 14.91 10.68
N ALA A 114 2.04 15.95 10.21
CA ALA A 114 3.48 15.89 9.94
C ALA A 114 4.31 15.55 11.17
N THR A 115 4.00 16.17 12.31
CA THR A 115 4.70 15.90 13.58
C THR A 115 4.46 14.47 14.07
N LEU A 116 3.24 13.94 13.96
CA LEU A 116 2.93 12.55 14.30
C LEU A 116 3.60 11.55 13.35
N ILE A 117 3.71 11.86 12.06
CA ILE A 117 4.44 11.03 11.10
C ILE A 117 5.91 10.94 11.50
N VAL A 118 6.55 12.07 11.83
CA VAL A 118 7.96 12.10 12.27
C VAL A 118 8.13 11.35 13.60
N ALA A 119 7.27 11.60 14.58
CA ALA A 119 7.33 10.90 15.87
C ALA A 119 7.13 9.38 15.72
N SER A 120 6.14 8.96 14.94
CA SER A 120 5.84 7.55 14.69
C SER A 120 6.97 6.86 13.92
N SER A 121 7.57 7.52 12.94
CA SER A 121 8.69 6.94 12.18
C SER A 121 9.93 6.76 13.05
N LEU A 122 10.30 7.73 13.89
CA LEU A 122 11.38 7.58 14.86
C LEU A 122 11.11 6.42 15.84
N PHE A 123 9.87 6.31 16.32
CA PHE A 123 9.47 5.21 17.20
C PHE A 123 9.57 3.85 16.50
N GLN A 124 9.17 3.76 15.22
CA GLN A 124 9.31 2.52 14.44
C GLN A 124 10.77 2.15 14.19
N PHE A 125 11.65 3.11 13.93
CA PHE A 125 13.09 2.84 13.82
C PHE A 125 13.65 2.28 15.12
N LEU A 126 13.23 2.80 16.27
CA LEU A 126 13.64 2.29 17.58
C LEU A 126 13.19 0.83 17.79
N ILE A 127 11.92 0.54 17.49
CA ILE A 127 11.35 -0.81 17.62
C ILE A 127 11.94 -1.80 16.62
N SER A 128 12.30 -1.35 15.41
CA SER A 128 12.83 -2.20 14.34
C SER A 128 14.04 -3.03 14.82
N SER A 129 14.92 -2.44 15.64
CA SER A 129 16.08 -3.13 16.24
C SER A 129 15.71 -4.28 17.20
N ARG A 130 14.48 -4.29 17.71
CA ARG A 130 13.97 -5.26 18.71
C ARG A 130 12.84 -6.13 18.15
N LEU A 131 12.70 -6.22 16.83
CA LEU A 131 11.59 -6.94 16.19
C LEU A 131 11.52 -8.43 16.58
N SER A 132 12.64 -9.06 16.91
CA SER A 132 12.70 -10.45 17.39
C SER A 132 11.92 -10.68 18.68
N LEU A 133 11.88 -9.69 19.58
CA LEU A 133 11.10 -9.76 20.83
C LEU A 133 9.60 -9.60 20.56
N LEU A 134 9.24 -8.74 19.60
CA LEU A 134 7.84 -8.44 19.27
C LEU A 134 7.14 -9.62 18.56
N ARG A 135 7.88 -10.39 17.76
CA ARG A 135 7.36 -11.60 17.09
C ARG A 135 6.79 -12.64 18.04
N ARG A 136 7.19 -12.65 19.33
CA ARG A 136 6.63 -13.57 20.33
C ARG A 136 5.19 -13.22 20.73
N PHE A 137 4.79 -11.96 20.59
CA PHE A 137 3.45 -11.48 20.96
C PHE A 137 2.47 -11.47 19.78
N ILE A 138 2.98 -11.34 18.56
CA ILE A 138 2.18 -11.33 17.33
C ILE A 138 1.90 -12.78 16.91
N THR A 139 0.99 -13.44 17.63
CA THR A 139 0.46 -14.74 17.20
C THR A 139 -0.46 -14.54 15.99
N PRO A 140 -0.68 -15.58 15.15
CA PRO A 140 -1.58 -15.48 14.00
C PRO A 140 -2.98 -14.96 14.36
N THR A 141 -3.48 -15.34 15.53
CA THR A 141 -4.77 -14.87 16.06
C THR A 141 -4.75 -13.38 16.37
N VAL A 142 -3.71 -12.86 17.03
CA VAL A 142 -3.59 -11.43 17.36
C VAL A 142 -3.40 -10.59 16.09
N ALA A 143 -2.58 -11.06 15.15
CA ALA A 143 -2.42 -10.37 13.87
C ALA A 143 -3.74 -10.28 13.10
N GLY A 144 -4.48 -11.39 13.03
CA GLY A 144 -5.78 -11.45 12.37
C GLY A 144 -6.82 -10.52 13.01
N THR A 145 -6.92 -10.49 14.34
CA THR A 145 -7.86 -9.58 15.02
C THR A 145 -7.50 -8.12 14.79
N VAL A 146 -6.21 -7.75 14.81
CA VAL A 146 -5.76 -6.38 14.53
C VAL A 146 -6.10 -5.98 13.09
N ILE A 147 -5.88 -6.85 12.10
CA ILE A 147 -6.25 -6.59 10.70
C ILE A 147 -7.77 -6.38 10.55
N MET A 148 -8.59 -7.17 11.25
CA MET A 148 -10.05 -6.99 11.26
C MET A 148 -10.45 -5.65 11.88
N LEU A 149 -9.82 -5.25 12.99
CA LEU A 149 -10.07 -3.95 13.61
C LEU A 149 -9.68 -2.79 12.68
N ILE A 150 -8.58 -2.91 11.94
CA ILE A 150 -8.20 -1.91 10.92
C ILE A 150 -9.30 -1.76 9.88
N ALA A 151 -9.81 -2.88 9.34
CA ALA A 151 -10.91 -2.84 8.37
C ALA A 151 -12.17 -2.15 8.93
N VAL A 152 -12.57 -2.52 10.16
CA VAL A 152 -13.75 -1.94 10.83
C VAL A 152 -13.59 -0.44 11.09
N THR A 153 -12.38 0.02 11.45
CA THR A 153 -12.13 1.44 11.71
C THR A 153 -12.07 2.29 10.44
N VAL A 154 -11.67 1.72 9.30
CA VAL A 154 -11.63 2.43 8.01
C VAL A 154 -12.97 2.38 7.27
N MET A 155 -13.79 1.36 7.51
CA MET A 155 -15.10 1.17 6.88
C MET A 155 -16.01 2.43 6.85
N PRO A 156 -16.24 3.16 7.97
CA PRO A 156 -17.08 4.36 7.93
C PRO A 156 -16.51 5.44 7.01
N ILE A 157 -15.19 5.68 7.07
CA ILE A 157 -14.50 6.67 6.22
C ILE A 157 -14.69 6.33 4.73
N GLY A 158 -14.57 5.04 4.39
CA GLY A 158 -14.78 4.56 3.02
C GLY A 158 -16.21 4.73 2.53
N PHE A 159 -17.21 4.47 3.38
CA PHE A 159 -18.61 4.65 3.03
C PHE A 159 -18.97 6.11 2.81
N ASP A 160 -18.57 7.01 3.71
CA ASP A 160 -18.85 8.45 3.60
C ASP A 160 -18.33 9.02 2.27
N LEU A 161 -17.15 8.58 1.83
CA LEU A 161 -16.58 8.96 0.54
C LEU A 161 -17.28 8.29 -0.65
N SER A 162 -17.80 7.08 -0.50
CA SER A 162 -18.51 6.36 -1.56
C SER A 162 -19.89 6.93 -1.85
N PHE A 163 -20.54 7.55 -0.85
CA PHE A 163 -21.81 8.26 -1.03
C PHE A 163 -21.63 9.65 -1.64
N LEU A 164 -20.40 10.18 -1.67
CA LEU A 164 -20.04 11.42 -2.36
C LEU A 164 -19.92 11.16 -3.87
N ALA A 165 -21.05 10.85 -4.52
CA ALA A 165 -21.10 10.73 -5.97
C ALA A 165 -20.72 12.09 -6.60
N PRO A 166 -19.87 12.12 -7.65
CA PRO A 166 -19.59 13.35 -8.38
C PRO A 166 -20.91 13.98 -8.85
N GLU A 167 -21.09 15.28 -8.61
CA GLU A 167 -22.25 16.01 -9.15
C GLU A 167 -22.29 15.83 -10.68
N GLY A 168 -23.30 15.10 -11.18
CA GLY A 168 -23.47 14.79 -12.61
C GLY A 168 -23.15 13.35 -13.04
N ALA A 169 -22.76 12.45 -12.13
CA ALA A 169 -22.56 11.04 -12.49
C ALA A 169 -23.91 10.37 -12.86
N PRO A 170 -24.02 9.70 -14.03
CA PRO A 170 -25.22 8.95 -14.39
C PRO A 170 -25.54 7.92 -13.31
N ARG A 171 -26.80 7.90 -12.84
CA ARG A 171 -27.31 6.87 -11.90
C ARG A 171 -27.20 5.50 -12.57
N GLY A 172 -26.08 4.80 -12.36
CA GLY A 172 -25.75 3.54 -13.03
C GLY A 172 -24.28 3.37 -13.43
N ALA A 173 -23.47 4.45 -13.41
CA ALA A 173 -22.05 4.35 -13.77
C ALA A 173 -21.26 3.43 -12.82
N ALA A 174 -21.51 3.52 -11.52
CA ALA A 174 -20.84 2.69 -10.51
C ALA A 174 -21.12 1.17 -10.63
N PRO A 175 -22.38 0.70 -10.76
CA PRO A 175 -22.63 -0.73 -10.98
C PRO A 175 -22.14 -1.21 -12.36
N LEU A 176 -22.19 -0.36 -13.40
CA LEU A 176 -21.70 -0.72 -14.72
C LEU A 176 -20.17 -0.89 -14.73
N THR A 177 -19.43 0.03 -14.12
CA THR A 177 -17.97 -0.09 -14.01
C THR A 177 -17.59 -1.29 -13.16
N ALA A 178 -18.27 -1.53 -12.03
CA ALA A 178 -18.03 -2.71 -11.20
C ALA A 178 -18.26 -4.03 -11.96
N LEU A 179 -19.37 -4.14 -12.69
CA LEU A 179 -19.69 -5.33 -13.50
C LEU A 179 -18.68 -5.50 -14.65
N ALA A 180 -18.30 -4.41 -15.33
CA ALA A 180 -17.33 -4.45 -16.40
C ALA A 180 -15.94 -4.88 -15.89
N THR A 181 -15.47 -4.32 -14.77
CA THR A 181 -14.20 -4.70 -14.15
C THR A 181 -14.23 -6.17 -13.73
N MET A 182 -15.31 -6.62 -13.08
CA MET A 182 -15.45 -8.02 -12.65
C MET A 182 -15.46 -8.98 -13.84
N ALA A 183 -16.20 -8.66 -14.91
CA ALA A 183 -16.23 -9.47 -16.12
C ALA A 183 -14.85 -9.57 -16.78
N VAL A 184 -14.14 -8.44 -16.93
CA VAL A 184 -12.79 -8.42 -17.52
C VAL A 184 -11.81 -9.21 -16.67
N THR A 185 -11.82 -9.04 -15.34
CA THR A 185 -10.95 -9.81 -14.44
C THR A 185 -11.22 -11.31 -14.56
N VAL A 186 -12.49 -11.73 -14.58
CA VAL A 186 -12.86 -13.14 -14.75
C VAL A 186 -12.39 -13.68 -16.11
N VAL A 187 -12.58 -12.93 -17.19
CA VAL A 187 -12.13 -13.32 -18.54
C VAL A 187 -10.61 -13.47 -18.59
N ILE A 188 -9.86 -12.53 -17.99
CA ILE A 188 -8.40 -12.60 -17.93
C ILE A 188 -7.96 -13.82 -17.12
N VAL A 189 -8.54 -14.06 -15.93
CA VAL A 189 -8.18 -15.22 -15.09
C VAL A 189 -8.48 -16.55 -15.80
N LEU A 190 -9.60 -16.64 -16.51
CA LEU A 190 -9.96 -17.84 -17.28
C LEU A 190 -9.04 -18.05 -18.50
N ARG A 191 -8.59 -16.97 -19.15
CA ARG A 191 -7.66 -17.01 -20.29
C ARG A 191 -6.19 -17.15 -19.89
N ALA A 192 -5.82 -16.76 -18.67
CA ALA A 192 -4.45 -16.77 -18.16
C ALA A 192 -3.99 -18.16 -17.66
N ARG A 193 -4.83 -19.18 -17.73
CA ARG A 193 -4.39 -20.58 -17.66
C ARG A 193 -3.70 -20.95 -18.98
N GLY A 194 -2.45 -20.51 -19.11
CA GLY A 194 -1.48 -20.95 -20.11
C GLY A 194 -0.23 -21.42 -19.40
#